data_AF-A0A7X4AMD8-F1
#
_entry.id   AF-A0A7X4AMD8-F1
#
_cell.length_a   1.000
_cell.length_b   1.000
_cell.length_c   1.000
_cell.angle_alpha   90.00
_cell.angle_beta   90.00
_cell.angle_gamma   90.00
#
_symmetry.space_group_name_H-M   'P 1'
#
loop_
_entity.id
_entity.type
_entity.pdbx_description
1 polymer ?
#
loop_
_entity_poly.entity_id
_entity_poly.type
_entity_poly.pdbx_seq_one_letter_code
_entity_poly.pdbx_strand_id
1 'polypeptide(L)'
;MNRLFPFIVLLVLSACGDRIETISESRQATGVKVGEVSDTSAIVWMRVTEKAERRRDGIERRGRVQPLDPELKPRDLEGSAPGARGQVRLRYGTSEDLSDVVETDWVAVSAEHDYTHHILLTGLEPATVYHYSAETAGPEGAPLHQPLKGRFETAPPADQYGDVTFTVMTGQKYVSADHPDGYMFYDAMAALEPKFLVPTGDTVYYDSDDPRATNIDLARYHWHRMYSYPKAISFHLQVPGYWEKDDHDTFFNDGWPNQQVDVMGTFNFEEGLRVYREQLPMSEKPYRTFRWGKGLQVWFTEGRDFRSPNT
;
A
#
# COMPACT_ATOMS: atom_id res chain seq x y z
N MET A 1 50.87 42.68 29.49
CA MET A 1 49.50 43.22 29.44
C MET A 1 48.67 42.33 28.54
N ASN A 2 47.55 41.85 29.09
CA ASN A 2 46.70 40.73 28.66
C ASN A 2 46.34 40.72 27.16
N ARG A 3 46.55 39.58 26.49
CA ARG A 3 45.83 39.24 25.26
C ARG A 3 44.79 38.18 25.60
N LEU A 4 43.52 38.62 25.69
CA LEU A 4 42.37 37.72 25.75
C LEU A 4 42.26 36.96 24.42
N PHE A 5 42.23 35.63 24.49
CA PHE A 5 41.71 34.78 23.42
C PHE A 5 40.17 34.73 23.57
N PRO A 6 39.38 34.97 22.51
CA PRO A 6 37.96 34.66 22.56
C PRO A 6 37.79 33.15 22.31
N PHE A 7 37.38 32.42 23.34
CA PHE A 7 36.79 31.09 23.17
C PHE A 7 35.42 31.27 22.50
N ILE A 8 35.32 30.95 21.22
CA ILE A 8 34.02 30.77 20.56
C ILE A 8 33.54 29.38 20.96
N VAL A 9 32.56 29.34 21.88
CA VAL A 9 31.78 28.13 22.14
C VAL A 9 30.83 27.96 20.97
N LEU A 10 31.15 27.02 20.07
CA LEU A 10 30.27 26.62 18.99
C LEU A 10 29.15 25.76 19.59
N LEU A 11 28.00 26.37 19.84
CA LEU A 11 26.78 25.67 20.23
C LEU A 11 26.26 24.92 19.01
N VAL A 12 26.55 23.63 18.91
CA VAL A 12 25.92 22.74 17.92
C VAL A 12 24.48 22.50 18.39
N LEU A 13 23.56 23.33 17.90
CA LEU A 13 22.14 23.05 17.95
C LEU A 13 21.88 21.86 17.02
N SER A 14 21.80 20.67 17.61
CA SER A 14 21.22 19.49 16.96
C SER A 14 19.74 19.81 16.71
N ALA A 15 19.42 20.21 15.48
CA ALA A 15 18.05 20.31 15.03
C ALA A 15 17.54 18.89 14.76
N CYS A 16 16.86 18.32 15.75
CA CYS A 16 15.91 17.24 15.52
C CYS A 16 14.87 17.68 14.50
N GLY A 17 14.61 16.81 13.54
CA GLY A 17 13.51 16.94 12.59
C GLY A 17 14.00 16.80 11.16
N ASP A 18 14.44 15.59 10.79
CA ASP A 18 14.39 15.19 9.39
C ASP A 18 12.94 15.31 8.96
N ARG A 19 12.62 16.41 8.28
CA ARG A 19 11.44 16.47 7.44
C ARG A 19 11.59 15.31 6.48
N ILE A 20 10.65 14.38 6.50
CA ILE A 20 10.44 13.43 5.42
C ILE A 20 10.53 14.24 4.13
N GLU A 21 11.54 13.95 3.30
CA GLU A 21 11.68 14.56 1.98
C GLU A 21 10.30 14.54 1.33
N THR A 22 9.89 15.70 0.80
CA THR A 22 8.68 15.82 -0.01
C THR A 22 8.68 14.65 -0.96
N ILE A 23 7.62 13.84 -0.96
CA ILE A 23 7.57 12.70 -1.87
C ILE A 23 7.79 13.31 -3.25
N SER A 24 8.90 12.90 -3.86
CA SER A 24 9.32 13.23 -5.22
C SER A 24 8.09 13.31 -6.13
N GLU A 25 8.04 14.22 -7.11
CA GLU A 25 6.92 14.42 -8.06
C GLU A 25 6.72 13.17 -8.93
N SER A 26 6.30 12.08 -8.29
CA SER A 26 6.30 10.70 -8.75
C SER A 26 4.95 10.29 -9.27
N ARG A 27 3.93 11.10 -8.96
CA ARG A 27 2.54 10.83 -9.27
C ARG A 27 2.12 9.45 -8.74
N GLN A 28 2.60 9.07 -7.56
CA GLN A 28 2.28 7.83 -6.85
C GLN A 28 1.90 8.10 -5.38
N ALA A 29 0.87 8.90 -5.15
CA ALA A 29 0.44 9.33 -3.81
C ALA A 29 0.04 8.21 -2.84
N THR A 30 -0.19 6.99 -3.33
CA THR A 30 -0.52 5.79 -2.53
C THR A 30 0.65 4.79 -2.44
N GLY A 31 1.85 5.23 -2.81
CA GLY A 31 3.05 4.42 -2.82
C GLY A 31 3.04 3.29 -3.85
N VAL A 32 3.99 2.37 -3.66
CA VAL A 32 4.14 1.10 -4.38
C VAL A 32 4.05 -0.01 -3.33
N LYS A 33 3.44 -1.13 -3.68
CA LYS A 33 3.33 -2.28 -2.78
C LYS A 33 3.88 -3.51 -3.49
N VAL A 34 4.71 -4.26 -2.80
CA VAL A 34 5.13 -5.60 -3.23
C VAL A 34 4.36 -6.63 -2.44
N GLY A 35 3.89 -7.68 -3.09
CA GLY A 35 3.19 -8.77 -2.42
C GLY A 35 3.46 -10.12 -3.04
N GLU A 36 3.04 -11.14 -2.33
CA GLU A 36 3.11 -12.53 -2.79
C GLU A 36 4.51 -12.94 -3.26
N VAL A 37 5.53 -12.46 -2.54
CA VAL A 37 6.92 -12.81 -2.80
C VAL A 37 7.10 -14.31 -2.58
N SER A 38 7.76 -14.98 -3.49
CA SER A 38 8.22 -16.36 -3.36
C SER A 38 9.74 -16.41 -3.40
N ASP A 39 10.32 -17.59 -3.55
CA ASP A 39 11.74 -17.73 -3.84
C ASP A 39 12.11 -17.24 -5.24
N THR A 40 11.16 -17.15 -6.17
CA THR A 40 11.43 -16.89 -7.60
C THR A 40 10.50 -15.87 -8.26
N SER A 41 9.56 -15.30 -7.51
CA SER A 41 8.57 -14.37 -8.03
C SER A 41 8.16 -13.30 -7.02
N ALA A 42 7.59 -12.21 -7.51
CA ALA A 42 6.92 -11.18 -6.71
C ALA A 42 5.86 -10.47 -7.56
N ILE A 43 4.84 -9.90 -6.93
CA ILE A 43 3.85 -9.04 -7.58
C ILE A 43 4.11 -7.61 -7.12
N VAL A 44 4.32 -6.69 -8.06
CA VAL A 44 4.48 -5.26 -7.77
C VAL A 44 3.24 -4.51 -8.22
N TRP A 45 2.58 -3.85 -7.26
CA TRP A 45 1.44 -2.98 -7.49
C TRP A 45 1.90 -1.54 -7.64
N MET A 46 1.46 -0.88 -8.71
CA MET A 46 1.71 0.53 -8.99
C MET A 46 0.41 1.25 -9.33
N ARG A 47 0.37 2.57 -9.11
CA ARG A 47 -0.79 3.40 -9.45
C ARG A 47 -0.38 4.81 -9.84
N VAL A 48 -0.94 5.33 -10.93
CA VAL A 48 -0.71 6.73 -11.34
C VAL A 48 -1.79 7.65 -10.75
N THR A 49 -1.34 8.74 -10.14
CA THR A 49 -2.16 9.73 -9.44
C THR A 49 -1.99 11.12 -10.01
N GLU A 50 -2.97 11.98 -9.83
CA GLU A 50 -2.91 13.38 -10.29
C GLU A 50 -1.83 14.18 -9.56
N LYS A 51 -1.40 13.77 -8.36
CA LYS A 51 -0.39 14.47 -7.55
C LYS A 51 0.50 13.45 -6.84
N ALA A 52 1.71 13.84 -6.44
CA ALA A 52 2.60 12.97 -5.67
C ALA A 52 2.16 12.73 -4.22
N GLU A 53 1.24 13.56 -3.70
CA GLU A 53 0.76 13.48 -2.32
C GLU A 53 -0.78 13.46 -2.28
N ARG A 54 -1.32 12.86 -1.21
CA ARG A 54 -2.73 12.98 -0.84
C ARG A 54 -3.16 14.43 -0.68
N ARG A 55 -4.44 14.68 -0.88
CA ARG A 55 -5.07 15.96 -0.59
C ARG A 55 -5.12 16.22 0.92
N ARG A 56 -4.46 17.27 1.40
CA ARG A 56 -4.49 17.67 2.83
C ARG A 56 -5.50 18.78 3.15
N ASP A 57 -5.94 19.54 2.15
CA ASP A 57 -6.86 20.67 2.26
C ASP A 57 -8.30 20.32 1.87
N GLY A 58 -8.64 19.02 1.90
CA GLY A 58 -9.98 18.54 1.63
C GLY A 58 -10.88 18.59 2.86
N ILE A 59 -12.15 18.25 2.68
CA ILE A 59 -13.11 18.15 3.77
C ILE A 59 -12.75 16.95 4.65
N GLU A 60 -12.46 17.20 5.92
CA GLU A 60 -12.15 16.14 6.88
C GLU A 60 -13.41 15.34 7.23
N ARG A 61 -13.32 14.02 7.08
CA ARG A 61 -14.34 13.06 7.48
C ARG A 61 -13.66 12.00 8.33
N ARG A 62 -13.82 12.11 9.65
CA ARG A 62 -13.18 11.24 10.63
C ARG A 62 -14.13 11.03 11.81
N GLY A 63 -14.37 9.77 12.18
CA GLY A 63 -15.27 9.43 13.29
C GLY A 63 -16.40 8.50 12.88
N ARG A 64 -17.51 8.60 13.61
CA ARG A 64 -18.74 7.83 13.32
C ARG A 64 -19.32 8.29 12.00
N VAL A 65 -19.79 7.35 11.18
CA VAL A 65 -20.46 7.63 9.91
C VAL A 65 -21.54 8.68 10.08
N GLN A 66 -21.45 9.74 9.27
CA GLN A 66 -22.47 10.78 9.15
C GLN A 66 -23.08 10.75 7.75
N PRO A 67 -24.28 11.34 7.55
CA PRO A 67 -24.77 11.62 6.21
C PRO A 67 -23.70 12.35 5.37
N LEU A 68 -23.55 11.92 4.12
CA LEU A 68 -22.70 12.58 3.15
C LEU A 68 -23.61 13.41 2.24
N ASP A 69 -23.24 14.68 2.01
CA ASP A 69 -23.91 15.51 1.01
C ASP A 69 -23.79 14.84 -0.37
N PRO A 70 -24.92 14.61 -1.10
CA PRO A 70 -24.90 13.98 -2.41
C PRO A 70 -24.00 14.66 -3.46
N GLU A 71 -23.67 15.94 -3.28
CA GLU A 71 -22.80 16.69 -4.20
C GLU A 71 -21.30 16.45 -3.92
N LEU A 72 -20.94 15.98 -2.72
CA LEU A 72 -19.56 15.73 -2.35
C LEU A 72 -19.01 14.48 -3.02
N LYS A 73 -17.88 14.64 -3.69
CA LYS A 73 -17.16 13.54 -4.36
C LYS A 73 -15.94 13.16 -3.54
N PRO A 74 -15.40 11.95 -3.69
CA PRO A 74 -14.19 11.56 -2.96
C PRO A 74 -13.02 12.52 -3.15
N ARG A 75 -12.87 13.12 -4.33
CA ARG A 75 -11.82 14.13 -4.59
C ARG A 75 -11.91 15.39 -3.74
N ASP A 76 -13.08 15.67 -3.15
CA ASP A 76 -13.30 16.84 -2.28
C ASP A 76 -12.85 16.58 -0.84
N LEU A 77 -12.59 15.32 -0.50
CA LEU A 77 -12.26 14.86 0.84
C LEU A 77 -10.76 14.92 1.12
N GLU A 78 -10.43 15.15 2.39
CA GLU A 78 -9.08 14.97 2.91
C GLU A 78 -8.63 13.52 2.70
N GLY A 79 -7.36 13.30 2.38
CA GLY A 79 -6.79 11.97 2.14
C GLY A 79 -7.07 11.40 0.76
N SER A 80 -7.85 12.09 -0.06
CA SER A 80 -8.07 11.65 -1.43
C SER A 80 -6.80 11.73 -2.28
N ALA A 81 -6.63 10.74 -3.15
CA ALA A 81 -5.55 10.69 -4.13
C ALA A 81 -6.13 10.35 -5.50
N PRO A 82 -6.75 11.34 -6.21
CA PRO A 82 -7.34 11.11 -7.52
C PRO A 82 -6.33 10.48 -8.49
N GLY A 83 -6.79 9.48 -9.24
CA GLY A 83 -5.98 8.80 -10.24
C GLY A 83 -5.86 9.60 -11.54
N ALA A 84 -4.81 9.35 -12.32
CA ALA A 84 -4.59 10.02 -13.61
C ALA A 84 -4.18 9.01 -14.69
N ARG A 85 -4.60 9.27 -15.94
CA ARG A 85 -4.11 8.51 -17.10
C ARG A 85 -2.60 8.68 -17.20
N GLY A 86 -1.91 7.59 -17.51
CA GLY A 86 -0.47 7.58 -17.63
C GLY A 86 0.06 6.21 -17.96
N GLN A 87 1.35 6.02 -17.75
CA GLN A 87 2.02 4.75 -17.90
C GLN A 87 2.87 4.45 -16.68
N VAL A 88 3.08 3.17 -16.40
CA VAL A 88 3.95 2.68 -15.34
C VAL A 88 5.01 1.75 -15.91
N ARG A 89 6.17 1.72 -15.27
CA ARG A 89 7.26 0.79 -15.55
C ARG A 89 8.01 0.47 -14.26
N LEU A 90 8.48 -0.76 -14.13
CA LEU A 90 9.41 -1.14 -13.08
C LEU A 90 10.80 -1.39 -13.65
N ARG A 91 11.80 -0.82 -12.99
CA ARG A 91 13.21 -1.16 -13.17
C ARG A 91 13.69 -1.79 -11.88
N TYR A 92 14.32 -2.96 -11.93
CA TYR A 92 14.74 -3.68 -10.74
C TYR A 92 16.04 -4.46 -10.96
N GLY A 93 16.78 -4.68 -9.89
CA GLY A 93 18.09 -5.35 -9.93
C GLY A 93 18.54 -5.71 -8.51
N THR A 94 19.64 -6.45 -8.40
CA THR A 94 20.21 -6.81 -7.10
C THR A 94 21.15 -5.72 -6.55
N SER A 95 21.62 -4.83 -7.42
CA SER A 95 22.44 -3.67 -7.02
C SER A 95 21.55 -2.49 -6.66
N GLU A 96 21.85 -1.81 -5.55
CA GLU A 96 21.09 -0.63 -5.08
C GLU A 96 21.12 0.53 -6.09
N ASP A 97 22.20 0.67 -6.85
CA ASP A 97 22.34 1.65 -7.93
C ASP A 97 21.68 1.23 -9.25
N LEU A 98 21.09 0.03 -9.30
CA LEU A 98 20.51 -0.60 -10.47
C LEU A 98 21.49 -0.70 -11.66
N SER A 99 22.77 -0.98 -11.38
CA SER A 99 23.76 -1.25 -12.43
C SER A 99 23.51 -2.56 -13.19
N ASP A 100 22.79 -3.50 -12.60
CA ASP A 100 22.38 -4.80 -13.15
C ASP A 100 20.89 -4.85 -13.53
N VAL A 101 20.33 -3.70 -13.91
CA VAL A 101 18.89 -3.51 -14.09
C VAL A 101 18.26 -4.42 -15.14
N VAL A 102 17.10 -4.95 -14.78
CA VAL A 102 16.06 -5.47 -15.68
C VAL A 102 14.90 -4.46 -15.71
N GLU A 103 14.40 -4.15 -16.90
CA GLU A 103 13.31 -3.18 -17.08
C GLU A 103 12.09 -3.89 -17.68
N THR A 104 10.91 -3.58 -17.16
CA THR A 104 9.66 -3.98 -17.80
C THR A 104 9.32 -3.04 -18.96
N ASP A 105 8.40 -3.46 -19.82
CA ASP A 105 7.76 -2.54 -20.75
C ASP A 105 6.94 -1.49 -20.01
N TRP A 106 6.72 -0.35 -20.67
CA TRP A 106 5.75 0.64 -20.21
C TRP A 106 4.32 0.12 -20.43
N VAL A 107 3.48 0.24 -19.39
CA VAL A 107 2.08 -0.18 -19.45
C VAL A 107 1.16 0.99 -19.14
N ALA A 108 0.18 1.22 -20.01
CA ALA A 108 -0.82 2.25 -19.81
C ALA A 108 -1.81 1.87 -18.71
N VAL A 109 -2.19 2.86 -17.88
CA VAL A 109 -3.20 2.70 -16.83
C VAL A 109 -4.43 3.56 -17.11
N SER A 110 -5.60 3.07 -16.72
CA SER A 110 -6.90 3.68 -17.02
C SER A 110 -7.83 3.72 -15.81
N ALA A 111 -8.90 4.52 -15.91
CA ALA A 111 -9.90 4.65 -14.85
C ALA A 111 -10.67 3.35 -14.57
N GLU A 112 -10.69 2.40 -15.51
CA GLU A 112 -11.40 1.13 -15.37
C GLU A 112 -10.92 0.34 -14.15
N HIS A 113 -9.60 0.36 -13.92
CA HIS A 113 -8.93 -0.31 -12.81
C HIS A 113 -8.29 0.69 -11.84
N ASP A 114 -8.92 1.86 -11.65
CA ASP A 114 -8.41 2.92 -10.75
C ASP A 114 -6.95 3.32 -10.99
N TYR A 115 -6.54 3.28 -12.25
CA TYR A 115 -5.19 3.62 -12.70
C TYR A 115 -4.09 2.76 -12.07
N THR A 116 -4.44 1.56 -11.61
CA THR A 116 -3.49 0.59 -11.04
C THR A 116 -2.96 -0.35 -12.12
N HIS A 117 -1.80 -0.95 -11.83
CA HIS A 117 -1.28 -2.08 -12.58
C HIS A 117 -0.52 -3.04 -11.66
N HIS A 118 -0.58 -4.32 -11.99
CA HIS A 118 0.10 -5.40 -11.29
C HIS A 118 1.16 -5.99 -12.21
N ILE A 119 2.42 -5.88 -11.82
CA ILE A 119 3.56 -6.43 -12.55
C ILE A 119 3.99 -7.71 -11.87
N LEU A 120 3.82 -8.85 -12.55
CA LEU A 120 4.34 -10.13 -12.10
C LEU A 120 5.80 -10.27 -12.51
N LEU A 121 6.69 -10.32 -11.52
CA LEU A 121 8.09 -10.65 -11.69
C LEU A 121 8.28 -12.16 -11.54
N THR A 122 9.07 -12.76 -12.42
CA THR A 122 9.39 -14.19 -12.40
C THR A 122 10.87 -14.41 -12.69
N GLY A 123 11.38 -15.59 -12.36
CA GLY A 123 12.79 -15.93 -12.57
C GLY A 123 13.74 -15.15 -11.66
N LEU A 124 13.24 -14.69 -10.51
CA LEU A 124 14.08 -14.06 -9.48
C LEU A 124 14.97 -15.11 -8.82
N GLU A 125 16.13 -14.68 -8.35
CA GLU A 125 17.02 -15.52 -7.56
C GLU A 125 16.48 -15.65 -6.13
N PRO A 126 16.48 -16.86 -5.53
CA PRO A 126 16.10 -17.05 -4.13
C PRO A 126 17.02 -16.33 -3.16
N ALA A 127 16.53 -16.05 -1.94
CA ALA A 127 17.28 -15.41 -0.86
C ALA A 127 18.06 -14.14 -1.29
N THR A 128 17.44 -13.33 -2.15
CA THR A 128 18.10 -12.20 -2.82
C THR A 128 17.32 -10.92 -2.57
N VAL A 129 18.04 -9.87 -2.18
CA VAL A 129 17.48 -8.52 -2.07
C VAL A 129 17.44 -7.90 -3.46
N TYR A 130 16.24 -7.51 -3.88
CA TYR A 130 16.01 -6.74 -5.09
C TYR A 130 15.70 -5.30 -4.73
N HIS A 131 16.41 -4.37 -5.35
CA HIS A 131 16.10 -2.95 -5.34
C HIS A 131 15.29 -2.62 -6.59
N TYR A 132 14.40 -1.63 -6.49
CA TYR A 132 13.60 -1.20 -7.63
C TYR A 132 13.44 0.32 -7.70
N SER A 133 13.19 0.78 -8.93
CA SER A 133 12.77 2.12 -9.31
C SER A 133 11.43 2.00 -10.05
N ALA A 134 10.37 2.43 -9.37
CA ALA A 134 9.00 2.41 -9.85
C ALA A 134 8.70 3.74 -10.54
N GLU A 135 8.67 3.71 -11.86
CA GLU A 135 8.60 4.88 -12.73
C GLU A 135 7.19 5.10 -13.25
N THR A 136 6.79 6.36 -13.35
CA THR A 136 5.54 6.75 -13.99
C THR A 136 5.76 7.84 -15.04
N ALA A 137 4.86 7.88 -16.00
CA ALA A 137 4.83 8.90 -17.04
C ALA A 137 3.39 9.36 -17.29
N GLY A 138 3.24 10.56 -17.85
CA GLY A 138 1.95 11.01 -18.37
C GLY A 138 1.46 10.19 -19.57
N PRO A 139 0.26 10.51 -20.10
CA PRO A 139 -0.23 9.90 -21.33
C PRO A 139 0.79 10.02 -22.45
N GLU A 140 0.88 9.01 -23.33
CA GLU A 140 1.86 8.97 -24.43
C GLU A 140 3.34 8.96 -23.99
N GLY A 141 3.63 8.74 -22.70
CA GLY A 141 4.98 8.56 -22.17
C GLY A 141 5.65 9.86 -21.71
N ALA A 142 4.90 10.97 -21.64
CA ALA A 142 5.43 12.26 -21.21
C ALA A 142 4.42 13.09 -20.37
N PRO A 143 4.89 13.93 -19.43
CA PRO A 143 6.28 13.99 -18.95
C PRO A 143 6.63 12.73 -18.15
N LEU A 144 7.93 12.43 -18.03
CA LEU A 144 8.42 11.47 -17.04
C LEU A 144 8.32 12.11 -15.65
N HIS A 145 7.90 11.30 -14.68
CA HIS A 145 7.82 11.69 -13.27
C HIS A 145 9.04 11.15 -12.50
N GLN A 146 9.24 11.63 -11.28
CA GLN A 146 10.33 11.11 -10.43
C GLN A 146 9.99 9.67 -9.97
N PRO A 147 10.95 8.74 -9.91
CA PRO A 147 10.65 7.38 -9.46
C PRO A 147 10.45 7.30 -7.96
N LEU A 148 9.58 6.39 -7.52
CA LEU A 148 9.63 5.86 -6.16
C LEU A 148 10.61 4.69 -6.12
N LYS A 149 11.51 4.70 -5.14
CA LYS A 149 12.48 3.63 -4.95
C LYS A 149 12.11 2.78 -3.75
N GLY A 150 12.38 1.49 -3.85
CA GLY A 150 12.15 0.56 -2.77
C GLY A 150 12.95 -0.73 -2.93
N ARG A 151 12.66 -1.70 -2.08
CA ARG A 151 13.27 -3.03 -2.13
C ARG A 151 12.31 -4.11 -1.65
N PHE A 152 12.63 -5.36 -1.96
CA PHE A 152 12.06 -6.55 -1.33
C PHE A 152 13.11 -7.66 -1.34
N GLU A 153 12.87 -8.74 -0.58
CA GLU A 153 13.76 -9.90 -0.55
C GLU A 153 12.97 -11.16 -0.88
N THR A 154 13.48 -11.96 -1.81
CA THR A 154 12.90 -13.26 -2.16
C THR A 154 13.09 -14.28 -1.05
N ALA A 155 12.16 -15.22 -0.94
CA ALA A 155 12.24 -16.26 0.05
C ALA A 155 13.46 -17.18 -0.17
N PRO A 156 14.00 -17.81 0.90
CA PRO A 156 14.98 -18.88 0.73
C PRO A 156 14.40 -20.07 -0.05
N PRO A 157 15.26 -20.85 -0.76
CA PRO A 157 14.84 -22.06 -1.43
C PRO A 157 14.09 -23.02 -0.49
N ALA A 158 13.04 -23.66 -1.00
CA ALA A 158 12.13 -24.52 -0.22
C ALA A 158 12.82 -25.63 0.61
N ASP A 159 14.02 -26.04 0.23
CA ASP A 159 14.82 -27.09 0.86
C ASP A 159 15.92 -26.57 1.80
N GLN A 160 16.11 -25.25 1.90
CA GLN A 160 17.12 -24.61 2.73
C GLN A 160 16.51 -23.90 3.95
N TYR A 161 17.16 -24.01 5.12
CA TYR A 161 16.79 -23.20 6.27
C TYR A 161 17.25 -21.76 6.06
N GLY A 162 16.39 -20.81 6.43
CA GLY A 162 16.72 -19.40 6.54
C GLY A 162 16.00 -18.80 7.76
N ASP A 163 16.60 -17.77 8.35
CA ASP A 163 15.98 -17.03 9.45
C ASP A 163 14.93 -16.09 8.88
N VAL A 164 13.69 -16.23 9.36
CA VAL A 164 12.54 -15.49 8.84
C VAL A 164 11.86 -14.76 9.99
N THR A 165 12.05 -13.45 10.03
CA THR A 165 11.24 -12.55 10.85
C THR A 165 10.09 -12.03 9.98
N PHE A 166 8.86 -12.10 10.48
CA PHE A 166 7.70 -11.48 9.83
C PHE A 166 6.79 -10.87 10.87
N THR A 167 5.93 -9.95 10.44
CA THR A 167 4.96 -9.28 11.31
C THR A 167 3.54 -9.65 10.90
N VAL A 168 2.63 -9.65 11.86
CA VAL A 168 1.21 -9.93 11.66
C VAL A 168 0.42 -8.77 12.26
N MET A 169 -0.55 -8.26 11.52
CA MET A 169 -1.45 -7.20 12.00
C MET A 169 -2.88 -7.47 11.54
N THR A 170 -3.83 -6.90 12.25
CA THR A 170 -5.23 -6.81 11.84
C THR A 170 -5.78 -5.48 12.30
N GLY A 171 -6.74 -4.93 11.56
CA GLY A 171 -7.43 -3.71 11.94
C GLY A 171 -6.55 -2.47 11.92
N GLN A 172 -6.76 -1.62 10.93
CA GLN A 172 -6.13 -0.30 10.88
C GLN A 172 -7.17 0.77 10.56
N LYS A 173 -8.22 0.82 11.37
CA LYS A 173 -9.33 1.74 11.14
C LYS A 173 -8.87 3.19 10.98
N TYR A 174 -9.38 3.91 9.99
CA TYR A 174 -8.87 5.23 9.59
C TYR A 174 -8.95 6.25 10.72
N VAL A 175 -10.06 6.23 11.47
CA VAL A 175 -10.24 7.11 12.65
C VAL A 175 -9.19 6.87 13.74
N SER A 176 -8.56 5.70 13.78
CA SER A 176 -7.61 5.31 14.83
C SER A 176 -6.16 5.69 14.52
N ALA A 177 -5.88 6.39 13.42
CA ALA A 177 -4.52 6.88 13.12
C ALA A 177 -3.99 7.72 14.30
N ASP A 178 -2.86 7.29 14.87
CA ASP A 178 -2.26 7.85 16.09
C ASP A 178 -1.14 8.86 15.81
N HIS A 179 -0.84 9.13 14.54
CA HIS A 179 0.12 10.14 14.09
C HIS A 179 -0.41 10.92 12.86
N PRO A 180 -0.03 12.20 12.66
CA PRO A 180 -0.37 12.95 11.43
C PRO A 180 0.10 12.31 10.12
N ASP A 181 1.06 11.40 10.19
CA ASP A 181 1.64 10.69 9.05
C ASP A 181 1.17 9.22 8.94
N GLY A 182 0.16 8.83 9.72
CA GLY A 182 -0.41 7.48 9.73
C GLY A 182 -0.25 6.80 11.09
N TYR A 183 0.08 5.51 11.07
CA TYR A 183 0.12 4.68 12.28
C TYR A 183 1.55 4.48 12.78
N MET A 184 1.79 4.69 14.07
CA MET A 184 3.10 4.48 14.71
C MET A 184 3.55 3.02 14.68
N PHE A 185 2.62 2.07 14.57
CA PHE A 185 2.97 0.65 14.48
C PHE A 185 3.80 0.33 13.22
N TYR A 186 3.70 1.11 12.13
CA TYR A 186 4.52 0.87 10.94
C TYR A 186 6.02 1.05 11.24
N ASP A 187 6.38 2.07 12.02
CA ASP A 187 7.78 2.27 12.43
C ASP A 187 8.23 1.16 13.39
N ALA A 188 7.36 0.76 14.32
CA ALA A 188 7.64 -0.31 15.26
C ALA A 188 7.83 -1.67 14.56
N MET A 189 7.00 -1.97 13.56
CA MET A 189 7.16 -3.16 12.72
C MET A 189 8.43 -3.08 11.86
N ALA A 190 8.73 -1.92 11.25
CA ALA A 190 9.94 -1.75 10.45
C ALA A 190 11.22 -1.97 11.27
N ALA A 191 11.24 -1.57 12.54
CA ALA A 191 12.37 -1.76 13.44
C ALA A 191 12.68 -3.24 13.76
N LEU A 192 11.76 -4.17 13.46
CA LEU A 192 11.98 -5.62 13.55
C LEU A 192 12.65 -6.21 12.30
N GLU A 193 12.86 -5.39 11.26
CA GLU A 193 13.38 -5.80 9.95
C GLU A 193 12.64 -7.02 9.35
N PRO A 194 11.29 -6.99 9.29
CA PRO A 194 10.53 -8.14 8.81
C PRO A 194 10.78 -8.38 7.32
N LYS A 195 10.90 -9.66 6.96
CA LYS A 195 10.95 -10.11 5.56
C LYS A 195 9.61 -9.89 4.86
N PHE A 196 8.51 -9.89 5.61
CA PHE A 196 7.17 -9.58 5.12
C PHE A 196 6.18 -9.23 6.24
N LEU A 197 5.06 -8.63 5.85
CA LEU A 197 3.88 -8.37 6.67
C LEU A 197 2.72 -9.31 6.29
N VAL A 198 1.94 -9.72 7.28
CA VAL A 198 0.65 -10.40 7.09
C VAL A 198 -0.47 -9.55 7.69
N PRO A 199 -1.18 -8.74 6.87
CA PRO A 199 -2.43 -8.12 7.26
C PRO A 199 -3.55 -9.16 7.18
N THR A 200 -4.13 -9.54 8.32
CA THR A 200 -5.18 -10.56 8.38
C THR A 200 -6.58 -9.95 8.30
N GLY A 201 -6.78 -9.02 7.36
CA GLY A 201 -8.04 -8.31 7.14
C GLY A 201 -8.21 -7.02 7.93
N ASP A 202 -9.36 -6.38 7.69
CA ASP A 202 -9.68 -5.05 8.19
C ASP A 202 -8.64 -3.98 7.79
N THR A 203 -8.18 -4.09 6.54
CA THR A 203 -7.24 -3.14 5.93
C THR A 203 -7.89 -1.77 5.75
N VAL A 204 -9.19 -1.75 5.42
CA VAL A 204 -10.05 -0.57 5.32
C VAL A 204 -11.43 -0.91 5.88
N TYR A 205 -12.25 0.12 6.14
CA TYR A 205 -13.56 -0.06 6.75
C TYR A 205 -14.69 0.62 5.96
N TYR A 206 -15.22 -0.07 4.95
CA TYR A 206 -16.22 0.48 4.05
C TYR A 206 -17.50 0.96 4.74
N ASP A 207 -17.95 0.26 5.77
CA ASP A 207 -19.26 0.45 6.40
C ASP A 207 -19.27 1.37 7.63
N SER A 208 -18.14 1.43 8.33
CA SER A 208 -18.04 1.93 9.69
C SER A 208 -17.00 3.05 9.90
N ASP A 209 -16.18 3.34 8.88
CA ASP A 209 -15.46 4.62 8.82
C ASP A 209 -16.26 5.65 8.02
N ASP A 210 -16.11 6.91 8.42
CA ASP A 210 -16.75 8.03 7.76
C ASP A 210 -15.90 8.57 6.59
N PRO A 211 -16.46 8.83 5.40
CA PRO A 211 -17.79 8.45 4.93
C PRO A 211 -17.91 6.95 4.65
N ARG A 212 -19.13 6.42 4.81
CA ARG A 212 -19.46 5.05 4.37
C ARG A 212 -19.30 4.93 2.86
N ALA A 213 -18.77 3.79 2.39
CA ALA A 213 -18.62 3.47 0.99
C ALA A 213 -19.97 3.08 0.37
N THR A 214 -20.74 4.07 -0.09
CA THR A 214 -22.06 3.85 -0.70
C THR A 214 -22.02 3.62 -2.21
N ASN A 215 -20.84 3.72 -2.81
CA ASN A 215 -20.54 3.44 -4.22
C ASN A 215 -19.06 3.08 -4.37
N ILE A 216 -18.68 2.60 -5.56
CA ILE A 216 -17.30 2.18 -5.84
C ILE A 216 -16.25 3.29 -5.68
N ASP A 217 -16.57 4.55 -5.99
CA ASP A 217 -15.61 5.65 -5.88
C ASP A 217 -15.28 5.94 -4.40
N LEU A 218 -16.28 5.86 -3.52
CA LEU A 218 -16.04 5.94 -2.08
C LEU A 218 -15.27 4.71 -1.59
N ALA A 219 -15.58 3.50 -2.06
CA ALA A 219 -14.83 2.29 -1.70
C ALA A 219 -13.34 2.42 -2.06
N ARG A 220 -13.01 2.86 -3.28
CA ARG A 220 -11.63 3.14 -3.70
C ARG A 220 -10.96 4.22 -2.84
N TYR A 221 -11.71 5.27 -2.48
CA TYR A 221 -11.19 6.32 -1.61
C TYR A 221 -10.76 5.82 -0.22
N HIS A 222 -11.42 4.80 0.33
CA HIS A 222 -10.95 4.18 1.59
C HIS A 222 -9.53 3.62 1.45
N TRP A 223 -9.19 3.01 0.32
CA TRP A 223 -7.83 2.55 0.02
C TRP A 223 -6.86 3.71 -0.20
N HIS A 224 -7.29 4.73 -0.94
CA HIS A 224 -6.46 5.91 -1.24
C HIS A 224 -6.01 6.62 0.03
N ARG A 225 -6.94 6.91 0.94
CA ARG A 225 -6.63 7.62 2.18
C ARG A 225 -5.81 6.78 3.15
N MET A 226 -5.97 5.46 3.13
CA MET A 226 -5.23 4.55 3.99
C MET A 226 -3.77 4.47 3.56
N TYR A 227 -3.55 4.13 2.28
CA TYR A 227 -2.21 3.90 1.75
C TYR A 227 -1.47 5.15 1.29
N SER A 228 -2.08 6.33 1.43
CA SER A 228 -1.41 7.60 1.19
C SER A 228 -0.79 8.23 2.44
N TYR A 229 -0.88 7.57 3.60
CA TYR A 229 -0.14 7.98 4.78
C TYR A 229 1.38 7.78 4.57
N PRO A 230 2.22 8.78 4.86
CA PRO A 230 3.68 8.65 4.67
C PRO A 230 4.31 7.44 5.37
N LYS A 231 3.85 7.08 6.58
CA LYS A 231 4.34 5.90 7.30
C LYS A 231 3.99 4.59 6.58
N ALA A 232 2.77 4.48 6.03
CA ALA A 232 2.36 3.31 5.26
C ALA A 232 3.17 3.19 3.95
N ILE A 233 3.37 4.31 3.25
CA ILE A 233 4.19 4.34 2.02
C ILE A 233 5.63 3.90 2.34
N SER A 234 6.28 4.52 3.32
CA SER A 234 7.67 4.23 3.68
C SER A 234 7.88 2.76 4.07
N PHE A 235 6.92 2.18 4.79
CA PHE A 235 6.96 0.77 5.18
C PHE A 235 6.81 -0.15 3.95
N HIS A 236 5.78 0.06 3.13
CA HIS A 236 5.48 -0.82 2.00
C HIS A 236 6.44 -0.69 0.81
N LEU A 237 7.24 0.38 0.76
CA LEU A 237 8.37 0.46 -0.17
C LEU A 237 9.47 -0.56 0.14
N GLN A 238 9.52 -1.12 1.35
CA GLN A 238 10.61 -1.99 1.81
C GLN A 238 10.15 -3.36 2.30
N VAL A 239 8.90 -3.48 2.75
CA VAL A 239 8.35 -4.71 3.33
C VAL A 239 7.19 -5.22 2.46
N PRO A 240 7.34 -6.39 1.81
CA PRO A 240 6.26 -7.00 1.05
C PRO A 240 5.14 -7.49 1.97
N GLY A 241 3.94 -7.63 1.42
CA GLY A 241 2.76 -8.08 2.18
C GLY A 241 2.07 -9.31 1.61
N TYR A 242 1.35 -10.02 2.47
CA TYR A 242 0.41 -11.08 2.11
C TYR A 242 -0.94 -10.77 2.76
N TRP A 243 -1.83 -10.08 2.03
CA TRP A 243 -3.08 -9.55 2.58
C TRP A 243 -4.23 -10.56 2.56
N GLU A 244 -4.80 -10.87 3.72
CA GLU A 244 -6.10 -11.54 3.83
C GLU A 244 -7.22 -10.51 3.99
N LYS A 245 -8.43 -10.91 3.59
CA LYS A 245 -9.65 -10.13 3.80
C LYS A 245 -10.29 -10.46 5.13
N ASP A 246 -10.99 -9.47 5.68
CA ASP A 246 -12.07 -9.69 6.63
C ASP A 246 -13.34 -8.99 6.11
N ASP A 247 -14.37 -8.79 6.93
CA ASP A 247 -15.66 -8.27 6.46
C ASP A 247 -15.62 -6.80 6.06
N HIS A 248 -14.93 -5.96 6.81
CA HIS A 248 -14.93 -4.52 6.61
C HIS A 248 -14.19 -4.04 5.36
N ASP A 249 -13.23 -4.83 4.86
CA ASP A 249 -12.55 -4.63 3.57
C ASP A 249 -13.09 -5.54 2.45
N THR A 250 -14.13 -6.33 2.76
CA THR A 250 -14.95 -7.04 1.77
C THR A 250 -16.19 -6.25 1.40
N PHE A 251 -17.07 -5.90 2.35
CA PHE A 251 -18.33 -5.21 2.03
C PHE A 251 -18.92 -4.46 3.23
N PHE A 252 -19.42 -5.18 4.23
CA PHE A 252 -20.11 -4.70 5.41
C PHE A 252 -19.85 -5.69 6.55
N ASN A 253 -19.95 -5.26 7.81
CA ASN A 253 -19.80 -6.12 8.98
C ASN A 253 -20.52 -7.47 8.80
N ASP A 254 -19.81 -8.58 9.02
CA ASP A 254 -20.28 -9.95 8.83
C ASP A 254 -20.75 -10.29 7.40
N GLY A 255 -20.30 -9.55 6.39
CA GLY A 255 -20.80 -9.68 5.02
C GLY A 255 -20.59 -11.05 4.38
N TRP A 256 -21.56 -11.47 3.56
CA TRP A 256 -21.52 -12.72 2.80
C TRP A 256 -21.99 -12.51 1.34
N PRO A 257 -21.71 -13.46 0.43
CA PRO A 257 -22.10 -13.35 -0.97
C PRO A 257 -23.60 -13.08 -1.18
N ASN A 258 -23.91 -12.12 -2.06
CA ASN A 258 -25.28 -11.69 -2.40
C ASN A 258 -26.07 -11.00 -1.27
N GLN A 259 -25.45 -10.71 -0.11
CA GLN A 259 -26.11 -9.91 0.92
C GLN A 259 -26.47 -8.52 0.38
N GLN A 260 -27.68 -8.05 0.71
CA GLN A 260 -28.15 -6.71 0.39
C GLN A 260 -28.21 -5.88 1.67
N VAL A 261 -27.59 -4.71 1.64
CA VAL A 261 -27.52 -3.79 2.79
C VAL A 261 -27.82 -2.39 2.30
N ASP A 262 -29.05 -1.91 2.52
CA ASP A 262 -29.55 -0.64 1.96
C ASP A 262 -28.64 0.57 2.24
N VAL A 263 -28.01 0.58 3.42
CA VAL A 263 -27.11 1.68 3.81
C VAL A 263 -25.80 1.73 3.02
N MET A 264 -25.47 0.68 2.26
CA MET A 264 -24.31 0.61 1.35
C MET A 264 -24.63 1.15 -0.05
N GLY A 265 -25.84 1.68 -0.28
CA GLY A 265 -26.19 2.33 -1.53
C GLY A 265 -26.07 1.40 -2.74
N THR A 266 -25.29 1.81 -3.74
CA THR A 266 -25.04 0.99 -4.94
C THR A 266 -23.83 0.08 -4.80
N PHE A 267 -22.98 0.32 -3.79
CA PHE A 267 -21.85 -0.56 -3.52
C PHE A 267 -22.34 -1.91 -3.03
N ASN A 268 -21.78 -2.99 -3.56
CA ASN A 268 -22.20 -4.35 -3.26
C ASN A 268 -21.01 -5.29 -3.08
N PHE A 269 -21.29 -6.51 -2.63
CA PHE A 269 -20.28 -7.52 -2.30
C PHE A 269 -19.31 -7.81 -3.46
N GLU A 270 -19.80 -7.95 -4.69
CA GLU A 270 -18.95 -8.25 -5.86
C GLU A 270 -18.02 -7.09 -6.19
N GLU A 271 -18.49 -5.85 -6.06
CA GLU A 271 -17.65 -4.68 -6.22
C GLU A 271 -16.57 -4.61 -5.15
N GLY A 272 -16.87 -5.02 -3.91
CA GLY A 272 -15.89 -5.17 -2.85
C GLY A 272 -14.77 -6.15 -3.18
N LEU A 273 -15.12 -7.33 -3.71
CA LEU A 273 -14.13 -8.30 -4.20
C LEU A 273 -13.25 -7.72 -5.31
N ARG A 274 -13.85 -6.96 -6.23
CA ARG A 274 -13.14 -6.29 -7.33
C ARG A 274 -12.18 -5.23 -6.80
N VAL A 275 -12.64 -4.34 -5.93
CA VAL A 275 -11.81 -3.25 -5.35
C VAL A 275 -10.66 -3.84 -4.55
N TYR A 276 -10.89 -4.90 -3.77
CA TYR A 276 -9.82 -5.54 -3.00
C TYR A 276 -8.68 -6.04 -3.89
N ARG A 277 -9.00 -6.77 -4.98
CA ARG A 277 -8.02 -7.25 -5.97
C ARG A 277 -7.37 -6.11 -6.75
N GLU A 278 -8.07 -5.01 -6.98
CA GLU A 278 -7.56 -3.84 -7.69
C GLU A 278 -6.46 -3.12 -6.90
N GLN A 279 -6.55 -3.12 -5.56
CA GLN A 279 -5.76 -2.26 -4.68
C GLN A 279 -4.54 -2.95 -4.03
N LEU A 280 -4.39 -4.28 -4.22
CA LEU A 280 -3.39 -5.09 -3.52
C LEU A 280 -2.61 -6.02 -4.46
N PRO A 281 -1.28 -6.15 -4.31
CA PRO A 281 -0.46 -7.05 -5.10
C PRO A 281 -0.69 -8.52 -4.73
N MET A 282 -1.78 -9.10 -5.25
CA MET A 282 -2.19 -10.47 -4.98
C MET A 282 -2.52 -11.26 -6.25
N SER A 283 -2.41 -12.59 -6.16
CA SER A 283 -2.82 -13.50 -7.23
C SER A 283 -4.33 -13.69 -7.28
N GLU A 284 -4.82 -14.34 -8.33
CA GLU A 284 -6.25 -14.52 -8.59
C GLU A 284 -6.98 -15.27 -7.46
N LYS A 285 -6.32 -16.27 -6.87
CA LYS A 285 -6.92 -17.12 -5.85
C LYS A 285 -6.88 -16.44 -4.48
N PRO A 286 -8.02 -16.31 -3.80
CA PRO A 286 -8.06 -15.65 -2.50
C PRO A 286 -7.51 -16.54 -1.37
N TYR A 287 -7.51 -17.88 -1.53
CA TYR A 287 -6.80 -18.82 -0.68
C TYR A 287 -5.50 -19.27 -1.34
N ARG A 288 -4.42 -19.33 -0.56
CA ARG A 288 -3.06 -19.42 -1.09
C ARG A 288 -2.08 -19.82 -0.01
N THR A 289 -0.88 -20.21 -0.41
CA THR A 289 0.17 -20.59 0.54
C THR A 289 1.53 -20.24 0.00
N PHE A 290 2.42 -19.80 0.89
CA PHE A 290 3.76 -19.36 0.55
C PHE A 290 4.78 -20.03 1.47
N ARG A 291 5.88 -20.46 0.89
CA ARG A 291 6.97 -21.12 1.59
C ARG A 291 8.14 -20.15 1.73
N TRP A 292 8.67 -20.05 2.94
CA TRP A 292 9.85 -19.26 3.26
C TRP A 292 10.93 -20.20 3.79
N GLY A 293 11.70 -20.75 2.85
CA GLY A 293 12.65 -21.81 3.12
C GLY A 293 12.00 -23.11 3.61
N LYS A 294 12.83 -23.97 4.20
CA LYS A 294 12.44 -25.24 4.81
C LYS A 294 11.67 -25.06 6.12
N GLY A 295 11.90 -23.93 6.81
CA GLY A 295 11.44 -23.69 8.18
C GLY A 295 10.01 -23.13 8.30
N LEU A 296 9.47 -22.52 7.25
CA LEU A 296 8.17 -21.84 7.31
C LEU A 296 7.32 -22.10 6.07
N GLN A 297 6.06 -22.47 6.30
CA GLN A 297 4.99 -22.42 5.32
C GLN A 297 3.84 -21.63 5.95
N VAL A 298 3.28 -20.70 5.18
CA VAL A 298 2.15 -19.86 5.62
C VAL A 298 0.95 -20.17 4.75
N TRP A 299 -0.20 -20.41 5.35
CA TRP A 299 -1.46 -20.65 4.67
C TRP A 299 -2.39 -19.48 4.93
N PHE A 300 -2.79 -18.82 3.85
CA PHE A 300 -3.74 -17.73 3.86
C PHE A 300 -5.08 -18.33 3.44
N THR A 301 -5.97 -18.41 4.40
CA THR A 301 -7.30 -18.99 4.20
C THR A 301 -8.27 -17.93 3.70
N GLU A 302 -9.37 -18.37 3.10
CA GLU A 302 -10.42 -17.48 2.62
C GLU A 302 -11.64 -17.67 3.54
N GLY A 303 -12.14 -16.59 4.12
CA GLY A 303 -13.22 -16.60 5.13
C GLY A 303 -14.42 -15.69 4.82
N ARG A 304 -14.50 -15.12 3.62
CA ARG A 304 -15.51 -14.13 3.21
C ARG A 304 -16.12 -14.42 1.85
N ASP A 305 -15.32 -14.67 0.81
CA ASP A 305 -15.77 -14.88 -0.58
C ASP A 305 -16.71 -16.08 -0.73
N PHE A 306 -16.51 -17.14 0.05
CA PHE A 306 -17.26 -18.39 -0.08
C PHE A 306 -18.12 -18.76 1.15
N ARG A 307 -18.23 -17.88 2.14
CA ARG A 307 -18.97 -18.20 3.38
C ARG A 307 -20.48 -18.24 3.15
N SER A 308 -21.18 -19.06 3.94
CA SER A 308 -22.64 -19.04 4.03
C SER A 308 -23.16 -17.82 4.80
N PRO A 309 -24.45 -17.45 4.62
CA PRO A 309 -25.10 -16.44 5.45
C PRO A 309 -25.04 -16.76 6.94
N ASN A 310 -25.02 -15.74 7.79
CA ASN A 310 -25.21 -15.91 9.23
C ASN A 310 -26.63 -16.44 9.50
N THR A 311 -26.73 -17.47 10.34
CA THR A 311 -27.99 -18.06 10.82
C THR A 311 -28.23 -17.70 12.27
#